data_AF-A0A8J5C887-F1
#
_entry.id   AF-A0A8J5C887-F1
#
_cell.length_a   1.000
_cell.length_b   1.000
_cell.length_c   1.000
_cell.angle_alpha   90.00
_cell.angle_beta   90.00
_cell.angle_gamma   90.00
#
_symmetry.space_group_name_H-M   'P 1'
#
loop_
_entity.id
_entity.type
_entity.pdbx_description
1 polymer ?
#
loop_
_entity_poly.entity_id
_entity_poly.type
_entity_poly.pdbx_seq_one_letter_code
_entity_poly.pdbx_strand_id
1 'polypeptide(L)'
;MNKVANKYYLGPAPLVEMASQIATANGPSGNNRDYLFKLEKEMANIGHEDDYVVELANEVRNVLDSMKQQKSPNVPLPLRSHASFLPIESRSENPLIVDSS
;
A
#
# COMPACT_ATOMS: atom_id res chain seq x y z
N MET A 1 12.45 -26.81 -8.88
CA MET A 1 12.70 -26.01 -7.67
C MET A 1 11.38 -25.80 -6.93
N ASN A 2 11.27 -26.25 -5.68
CA ASN A 2 10.04 -26.13 -4.90
C ASN A 2 9.93 -24.71 -4.29
N LYS A 3 9.22 -23.79 -4.95
CA LYS A 3 8.99 -22.41 -4.46
C LYS A 3 8.26 -22.36 -3.12
N VAL A 4 7.52 -23.42 -2.78
CA VAL A 4 6.64 -23.52 -1.61
C VAL A 4 7.42 -23.64 -0.29
N ALA A 5 8.73 -23.93 -0.34
CA ALA A 5 9.58 -23.99 0.86
C ALA A 5 10.03 -22.61 1.38
N ASN A 6 9.91 -21.54 0.59
CA ASN A 6 10.30 -20.19 1.02
C ASN A 6 9.14 -19.51 1.74
N LYS A 7 9.26 -19.30 3.06
CA LYS A 7 8.27 -18.60 3.89
C LYS A 7 7.95 -17.16 3.46
N TYR A 8 8.78 -16.55 2.62
CA TYR A 8 8.57 -15.20 2.09
C TYR A 8 7.97 -15.17 0.69
N TYR A 9 7.69 -16.34 0.08
CA TYR A 9 7.05 -16.39 -1.22
C TYR A 9 5.57 -16.01 -1.08
N LEU A 10 5.17 -14.88 -1.69
CA LEU A 10 3.81 -14.35 -1.60
C LEU A 10 2.85 -14.94 -2.65
N GLY A 11 3.36 -15.65 -3.67
CA GLY A 11 2.58 -16.16 -4.78
C GLY A 11 2.54 -15.23 -5.99
N PRO A 12 1.86 -15.65 -7.08
CA PRO A 12 1.53 -14.77 -8.18
C PRO A 12 0.53 -13.69 -7.73
N ALA A 13 0.63 -12.49 -8.29
CA ALA A 13 -0.29 -11.39 -8.03
C ALA A 13 -0.56 -10.60 -9.32
N PRO A 14 -1.69 -9.88 -9.40
CA PRO A 14 -1.95 -8.94 -10.49
C PRO A 14 -0.89 -7.84 -10.58
N LEU A 15 -0.60 -7.38 -11.81
CA LEU A 15 0.44 -6.37 -12.07
C LEU A 15 0.26 -5.10 -11.21
N VAL A 16 -0.97 -4.58 -11.18
CA VAL A 16 -1.32 -3.36 -10.43
C VAL A 16 -1.13 -3.53 -8.91
N GLU A 17 -1.42 -4.72 -8.37
CA GLU A 17 -1.24 -5.01 -6.94
C GLU A 17 0.25 -5.08 -6.59
N MET A 18 1.06 -5.76 -7.42
CA MET A 18 2.51 -5.78 -7.26
C MET A 18 3.11 -4.38 -7.34
N ALA A 19 2.70 -3.60 -8.34
CA ALA A 19 3.17 -2.23 -8.53
C ALA A 19 2.83 -1.34 -7.34
N SER A 20 1.61 -1.45 -6.81
CA SER A 20 1.17 -0.72 -5.62
C SER A 20 2.02 -1.07 -4.40
N GLN A 21 2.29 -2.36 -4.17
CA GLN A 21 3.14 -2.81 -3.08
C GLN A 21 4.59 -2.31 -3.24
N ILE A 22 5.16 -2.39 -4.45
CA ILE A 22 6.53 -1.93 -4.74
C ILE A 22 6.65 -0.41 -4.57
N ALA A 23 5.64 0.35 -4.99
CA ALA A 23 5.62 1.81 -4.93
C ALA A 23 5.73 2.33 -3.48
N THR A 24 5.13 1.63 -2.52
CA THR A 24 5.04 2.08 -1.12
C THR A 24 5.98 1.35 -0.16
N ALA A 25 6.47 0.15 -0.53
CA ALA A 25 7.32 -0.65 0.35
C ALA A 25 8.71 -0.03 0.57
N ASN A 26 9.16 -0.04 1.81
CA ASN A 26 10.50 0.36 2.23
C ASN A 26 11.05 -0.66 3.24
N GLY A 27 12.38 -0.76 3.29
CA GLY A 27 13.09 -1.59 4.26
C GLY A 27 14.44 -0.98 4.65
N PRO A 28 15.26 -1.72 5.41
CA PRO A 28 16.56 -1.25 5.89
C PRO A 28 17.51 -0.75 4.78
N SER A 29 17.27 -1.19 3.55
CA SER A 29 18.11 -0.88 2.39
C SER A 29 17.50 0.14 1.42
N GLY A 30 16.35 0.75 1.76
CA GLY A 30 15.69 1.80 0.96
C GLY A 30 14.30 1.41 0.44
N ASN A 31 13.80 2.15 -0.56
CA ASN A 31 12.51 1.88 -1.16
C ASN A 31 12.60 0.73 -2.17
N ASN A 32 11.56 -0.09 -2.24
CA ASN A 32 11.52 -1.23 -3.15
C ASN A 32 11.53 -0.78 -4.63
N ARG A 33 10.80 0.30 -4.97
CA ARG A 33 10.80 0.88 -6.32
C ARG A 33 12.20 1.25 -6.86
N ASP A 34 13.12 1.65 -6.00
CA ASP A 34 14.47 2.06 -6.42
C ASP A 34 15.27 0.84 -6.91
N TYR A 35 15.03 -0.34 -6.32
CA TYR A 35 15.59 -1.60 -6.81
C TYR A 35 15.06 -1.97 -8.19
N LEU A 36 13.75 -1.86 -8.39
CA LEU A 36 13.12 -2.20 -9.67
C LEU A 36 13.63 -1.30 -10.81
N PHE A 37 13.72 0.02 -10.59
CA PHE A 37 14.23 0.94 -11.62
C PHE A 37 15.70 0.74 -11.91
N LYS A 38 16.51 0.40 -10.88
CA LYS A 38 17.90 0.04 -11.11
C LYS A 38 18.01 -1.25 -11.92
N LEU A 39 17.19 -2.26 -11.62
CA LEU A 39 17.17 -3.51 -12.37
C LEU A 39 16.83 -3.28 -13.84
N GLU A 40 15.73 -2.59 -14.13
CA GLU A 40 15.31 -2.20 -15.48
C GLU A 40 16.44 -1.49 -16.24
N LYS A 41 17.08 -0.50 -15.61
CA LYS A 41 18.20 0.24 -16.20
C LYS A 41 19.40 -0.65 -16.51
N GLU A 42 19.85 -1.45 -15.55
CA GLU A 42 21.04 -2.29 -15.75
C GLU A 42 20.79 -3.40 -16.78
N MET A 43 19.56 -3.92 -16.86
CA MET A 43 19.15 -4.88 -17.89
C MET A 43 19.22 -4.27 -19.30
N ALA A 44 18.72 -3.03 -19.46
CA ALA A 44 18.85 -2.29 -20.71
C ALA A 44 20.33 -2.03 -21.06
N ASN A 45 21.16 -1.64 -20.08
CA ASN A 45 22.59 -1.37 -20.29
C ASN A 45 23.37 -2.57 -20.85
N ILE A 46 22.98 -3.79 -20.47
CA ILE A 46 23.62 -5.02 -20.95
C ILE A 46 22.94 -5.62 -22.19
N GLY A 47 21.92 -4.96 -22.74
CA GLY A 47 21.17 -5.42 -23.93
C GLY A 47 20.25 -6.61 -23.68
N HIS A 48 19.82 -6.83 -22.43
CA HIS A 48 18.94 -7.92 -22.03
C HIS A 48 17.68 -7.39 -21.34
N GLU A 49 16.89 -6.62 -22.07
CA GLU A 49 15.59 -6.14 -21.59
C GLU A 49 14.61 -7.31 -21.38
N ASP A 50 13.75 -7.16 -20.37
CA ASP A 50 12.69 -8.11 -20.02
C ASP A 50 11.37 -7.34 -19.99
N ASP A 51 10.46 -7.71 -20.89
CA ASP A 51 9.16 -7.06 -21.07
C ASP A 51 8.39 -6.95 -19.75
N TYR A 52 8.43 -7.99 -18.91
CA TYR A 52 7.72 -8.00 -17.65
C TYR A 52 8.32 -7.02 -16.63
N VAL A 53 9.66 -6.89 -16.60
CA VAL A 53 10.34 -5.90 -15.73
C VAL A 53 10.00 -4.49 -16.17
N VAL A 54 9.99 -4.23 -17.48
CA VAL A 54 9.63 -2.93 -18.07
C VAL A 54 8.17 -2.59 -17.79
N GLU A 55 7.24 -3.52 -18.02
CA GLU A 55 5.81 -3.37 -17.72
C GLU A 55 5.57 -3.06 -16.24
N LEU A 56 6.21 -3.82 -15.34
CA LEU A 56 6.08 -3.60 -13.91
C LEU A 56 6.64 -2.25 -13.48
N ALA A 57 7.79 -1.84 -14.02
CA ALA A 57 8.39 -0.55 -13.74
C ALA A 57 7.49 0.61 -14.20
N ASN A 58 6.88 0.49 -15.38
CA ASN A 58 5.92 1.46 -15.89
C ASN A 58 4.68 1.56 -15.01
N GLU A 59 4.14 0.44 -14.55
CA GLU A 59 2.97 0.46 -13.66
C GLU A 59 3.31 1.09 -12.30
N VAL A 60 4.51 0.85 -11.75
CA VAL A 60 4.97 1.53 -10.53
C VAL A 60 5.04 3.05 -10.74
N ARG A 61 5.50 3.53 -11.90
CA ARG A 61 5.51 4.97 -12.23
C ARG A 61 4.08 5.54 -12.26
N ASN A 62 3.15 4.83 -12.90
CA ASN A 62 1.73 5.21 -12.96
C ASN A 62 1.09 5.35 -11.57
N VAL A 63 1.34 4.38 -10.69
CA VAL A 63 0.86 4.42 -9.30
C VAL A 63 1.42 5.64 -8.56
N LEU A 64 2.74 5.89 -8.68
CA LEU A 64 3.39 7.03 -8.02
C LEU A 64 2.84 8.37 -8.52
N ASP A 65 2.55 8.50 -9.81
CA ASP A 65 1.97 9.72 -10.37
C ASP A 65 0.53 9.93 -9.93
N SER A 66 -0.26 8.86 -9.84
CA SER A 66 -1.62 8.88 -9.30
C SER A 66 -1.62 9.33 -7.82
N MET A 67 -0.64 8.89 -7.03
CA MET A 67 -0.48 9.30 -5.63
C MET A 67 -0.08 10.78 -5.47
N LYS A 68 0.69 11.35 -6.42
CA LYS A 68 1.06 12.77 -6.40
C LYS A 68 -0.16 13.66 -6.66
N GLN A 69 -1.06 13.26 -7.55
CA GLN A 69 -2.27 14.01 -7.88
C GLN A 69 -3.25 14.12 -6.70
N GLN A 70 -3.22 13.16 -5.76
CA GLN A 70 -4.00 13.23 -4.53
C GLN A 70 -3.41 14.21 -3.47
N LYS A 71 -2.23 14.81 -3.70
CA LYS A 71 -1.45 15.51 -2.67
C LYS A 71 -1.34 17.05 -2.80
N SER A 72 -2.20 17.76 -3.54
CA SER A 72 -2.21 19.26 -3.53
C SER A 72 -3.52 19.95 -3.96
N PRO A 73 -3.84 21.20 -3.50
CA PRO A 73 -3.61 21.86 -2.21
C PRO A 73 -4.94 22.03 -1.42
N ASN A 74 -4.87 22.42 -0.15
CA ASN A 74 -6.01 22.81 0.70
C ASN A 74 -7.19 23.44 -0.08
N VAL A 75 -8.28 22.70 -0.25
CA VAL A 75 -9.60 23.31 -0.34
C VAL A 75 -9.98 23.62 1.11
N PRO A 76 -10.27 24.88 1.49
CA PRO A 76 -10.90 25.13 2.78
C PRO A 76 -12.22 24.36 2.76
N LEU A 77 -12.29 23.26 3.51
CA LEU A 77 -13.57 22.64 3.83
C LEU A 77 -14.40 23.76 4.49
N PRO A 78 -15.60 24.10 3.99
CA PRO A 78 -16.48 24.94 4.78
C PRO A 78 -16.73 24.15 6.08
N LEU A 79 -16.24 24.67 7.21
CA LEU A 79 -16.61 24.18 8.53
C LEU A 79 -18.13 24.29 8.61
N ARG A 80 -18.82 23.18 8.36
CA ARG A 80 -20.26 23.08 8.57
C ARG A 80 -20.46 23.03 10.08
N SER A 81 -20.68 24.21 10.67
CA SER A 81 -21.16 24.36 12.04
C SER A 81 -22.56 23.76 12.15
N HIS A 82 -22.63 22.51 12.58
CA HIS A 82 -23.83 22.01 13.24
C HIS A 82 -23.40 21.23 14.46
N ALA A 83 -23.10 21.99 15.51
CA ALA A 83 -23.30 21.52 16.87
C ALA A 83 -24.78 21.12 16.98
N SER A 84 -25.01 19.80 17.01
CA SER A 84 -26.24 19.24 17.56
C SER A 84 -25.79 18.45 18.78
N PHE A 85 -25.56 19.20 19.86
CA PHE A 85 -25.39 18.64 21.19
C PHE A 85 -26.73 18.03 21.59
N LEU A 86 -26.85 16.71 21.51
CA LEU A 86 -27.88 15.98 22.24
C LEU A 86 -27.18 15.21 23.37
N PRO A 87 -27.41 15.58 24.64
CA PRO A 87 -26.99 14.77 25.76
C PRO A 87 -27.98 13.62 25.89
N ILE A 88 -27.53 12.37 25.75
CA ILE A 88 -28.35 11.21 26.13
C ILE A 88 -27.64 10.49 27.27
N GLU A 89 -28.12 10.85 28.46
CA GLU A 89 -28.37 10.04 29.64
C GLU A 89 -27.48 8.81 29.90
N SER A 90 -26.69 8.92 30.97
CA SER A 90 -26.15 7.81 31.74
C SER A 90 -27.24 6.82 32.20
N ARG A 91 -27.13 5.54 31.86
CA ARG A 91 -27.82 4.46 32.57
C ARG A 91 -26.97 3.19 32.74
N SER A 92 -26.53 3.04 33.99
CA SER A 92 -26.20 1.85 34.78
C SER A 92 -25.46 0.66 34.14
N GLU A 93 -24.22 0.51 34.58
CA GLU A 93 -23.57 -0.77 34.91
C GLU A 93 -24.57 -1.83 35.40
N ASN A 94 -24.46 -3.06 34.89
CA ASN A 94 -24.68 -4.26 35.68
C ASN A 94 -23.96 -5.46 35.04
N PRO A 95 -23.04 -6.13 35.77
CA PRO A 95 -22.40 -7.37 35.33
C PRO A 95 -23.30 -8.57 35.67
N LEU A 96 -23.40 -9.54 34.76
CA LEU A 96 -23.87 -10.89 35.11
C LEU A 96 -22.70 -11.87 35.00
N ILE A 97 -22.38 -12.40 36.18
CA ILE A 97 -21.42 -13.44 36.53
C ILE A 97 -22.04 -14.82 36.17
N VAL A 98 -21.19 -15.84 36.13
CA VAL A 98 -21.40 -17.32 36.28
C VAL A 98 -21.72 -18.09 34.98
N ASP A 99 -21.16 -19.27 34.69
CA ASP A 99 -20.40 -20.25 35.48
C ASP A 99 -19.51 -21.13 34.56
N SER A 100 -18.44 -21.68 35.13
CA SER A 100 -17.59 -22.73 34.53
C SER A 100 -18.30 -24.09 34.48
N SER A 101 -17.92 -24.96 33.55
CA SER A 101 -18.08 -26.43 33.69
C SER A 101 -16.88 -27.13 33.07
#